data_AF-A0A1H1E837-F1
#
_entry.id   AF-A0A1H1E837-F1
#
_cell.length_a   1.000
_cell.length_b   1.000
_cell.length_c   1.000
_cell.angle_alpha   90.00
_cell.angle_beta   90.00
_cell.angle_gamma   90.00
#
_symmetry.space_group_name_H-M   'P 1'
#
loop_
_entity.id
_entity.type
_entity.pdbx_description
1 polymer ?
#
loop_
_entity_poly.entity_id
_entity_poly.type
_entity_poly.pdbx_seq_one_letter_code
_entity_poly.pdbx_strand_id
1 'polypeptide(L)'
;MSGIPEDTISRGLPGETVQPAPRTRREARERYRGSERRQARGLPSTSTGARSLRQAAKPGASLGAGYLGLGAAVLTGIQTVAGIVFFLIRWTDFTDPWLPAAAWALYIVAAVGVGLSLLTYGERLTGLAFALICVVLACVVTLDFVGIWPEHDIAHTASASVAAGFALLPVATLRPAREVAAAIAVLGLAFIGMAVASTPITSDTLPGIVSTLALVTVPPSIAIFVVQRFRQLVQRELDRVLVQSNVQAPQFAVGMLASDELARLDLAAEKLLDAVANGSDPLPLSDASASVAASLATELRLHLIEGRRETWLYHAITESDNLGRSVSVADPQSLAGHLSPAQRDGLLQALWQMVGVAEGRGAQAGSPVVSVTLGPVGSDGHPVTDETMDVPIVFESRGVPRRRLGPTAWSALQRIGPYTDSVRDGVLHVVAHCVVDRHPSM
;
A
#
# COMPACT_ATOMS: atom_id res chain seq x y z
N MET A 1 -16.20 -57.76 29.15
CA MET A 1 -16.41 -57.77 27.68
C MET A 1 -17.62 -56.88 27.44
N SER A 2 -17.41 -55.57 27.22
CA SER A 2 -17.36 -54.87 25.91
C SER A 2 -18.74 -54.77 25.22
N GLY A 3 -19.30 -53.61 24.88
CA GLY A 3 -18.82 -52.23 24.96
C GLY A 3 -19.86 -51.20 24.48
N ILE A 4 -19.46 -49.93 24.68
CA ILE A 4 -19.79 -48.66 23.98
C ILE A 4 -21.25 -48.16 23.96
N PRO A 5 -21.52 -46.93 24.49
CA PRO A 5 -22.82 -46.25 24.40
C PRO A 5 -22.96 -45.41 23.12
N GLU A 6 -24.16 -45.38 22.53
CA GLU A 6 -24.51 -44.51 21.39
C GLU A 6 -24.79 -43.07 21.85
N ASP A 7 -24.06 -42.13 21.23
CA ASP A 7 -24.16 -40.69 21.39
C ASP A 7 -25.47 -40.11 20.82
N THR A 8 -26.19 -39.38 21.68
CA THR A 8 -27.30 -38.49 21.32
C THR A 8 -26.80 -37.06 21.13
N ILE A 9 -26.39 -36.66 19.92
CA ILE A 9 -26.32 -35.23 19.54
C ILE A 9 -26.68 -35.07 18.06
N SER A 10 -27.95 -34.76 17.76
CA SER A 10 -28.39 -34.12 16.51
C SER A 10 -29.88 -33.73 16.58
N ARG A 11 -30.18 -32.56 17.17
CA ARG A 11 -31.42 -31.83 16.90
C ARG A 11 -31.05 -30.37 16.66
N GLY A 12 -30.93 -30.01 15.38
CA GLY A 12 -30.76 -28.64 14.93
C GLY A 12 -32.07 -27.85 15.01
N LEU A 13 -31.95 -26.54 15.20
CA LEU A 13 -33.05 -25.56 15.23
C LEU A 13 -33.70 -25.41 13.84
N PRO A 14 -34.99 -25.05 13.76
CA PRO A 14 -35.71 -24.92 12.50
C PRO A 14 -35.32 -23.61 11.79
N GLY A 15 -34.65 -23.72 10.64
CA GLY A 15 -34.31 -22.59 9.75
C GLY A 15 -32.88 -22.62 9.20
N GLU A 16 -32.01 -23.45 9.78
CA GLU A 16 -30.63 -23.59 9.32
C GLU A 16 -30.55 -24.67 8.24
N THR A 17 -30.17 -24.28 7.01
CA THR A 17 -29.89 -25.25 5.95
C THR A 17 -28.59 -25.97 6.31
N VAL A 18 -28.72 -27.10 7.00
CA VAL A 18 -27.59 -27.99 7.35
C VAL A 18 -26.90 -28.38 6.05
N GLN A 19 -25.75 -27.77 5.79
CA GLN A 19 -24.94 -28.11 4.63
C GLN A 19 -24.35 -29.51 4.85
N PRO A 20 -24.57 -30.45 3.91
CA PRO A 20 -24.12 -31.81 4.09
C PRO A 20 -22.59 -31.90 4.17
N ALA A 21 -22.11 -32.79 5.04
CA ALA A 21 -20.71 -33.13 5.19
C ALA A 21 -20.11 -33.55 3.83
N PRO A 22 -18.87 -33.12 3.49
CA PRO A 22 -18.28 -33.37 2.19
C PRO A 22 -18.08 -34.88 1.99
N ARG A 23 -18.61 -35.41 0.89
CA ARG A 23 -18.62 -36.85 0.62
C ARG A 23 -17.32 -37.34 -0.01
N THR A 24 -16.50 -36.42 -0.52
CA THR A 24 -15.23 -36.78 -1.17
C THR A 24 -14.06 -35.92 -0.69
N ARG A 25 -12.86 -36.53 -0.71
CA ARG A 25 -11.59 -35.85 -0.38
C ARG A 25 -11.28 -34.66 -1.31
N ARG A 26 -11.90 -34.63 -2.50
CA ARG A 26 -11.79 -33.55 -3.48
C ARG A 26 -12.68 -32.35 -3.13
N GLU A 27 -13.92 -32.58 -2.70
CA GLU A 27 -14.81 -31.52 -2.17
C GLU A 27 -14.29 -30.91 -0.87
N ALA A 28 -13.69 -31.72 0.01
CA ALA A 28 -13.03 -31.19 1.21
C ALA A 28 -11.85 -30.26 0.86
N ARG A 29 -11.07 -30.59 -0.19
CA ARG A 29 -9.98 -29.75 -0.71
C ARG A 29 -10.48 -28.48 -1.40
N GLU A 30 -11.62 -28.54 -2.09
CA GLU A 30 -12.23 -27.36 -2.73
C GLU A 30 -12.87 -26.41 -1.70
N ARG A 31 -13.48 -26.94 -0.61
CA ARG A 31 -13.95 -26.13 0.53
C ARG A 31 -12.80 -25.47 1.28
N TYR A 32 -11.69 -26.20 1.52
CA TYR A 32 -10.48 -25.61 2.11
C TYR A 32 -9.87 -24.50 1.23
N ARG A 33 -9.89 -24.68 -0.11
CA ARG A 33 -9.48 -23.63 -1.06
C ARG A 33 -10.42 -22.42 -1.09
N GLY A 34 -11.70 -22.61 -0.77
CA GLY A 34 -12.68 -21.52 -0.65
C GLY A 34 -12.46 -20.64 0.58
N SER A 35 -12.10 -21.24 1.73
CA SER A 35 -11.67 -20.53 2.94
C SER A 35 -10.29 -19.86 2.80
N GLU A 36 -9.49 -20.30 1.83
CA GLU A 36 -8.22 -19.68 1.43
C GLU A 36 -8.37 -18.55 0.40
N ARG A 37 -9.55 -17.93 0.27
CA ARG A 37 -9.61 -16.54 -0.27
C ARG A 37 -9.05 -15.50 0.73
N ARG A 38 -8.09 -15.90 1.56
CA ARG A 38 -7.03 -15.00 2.01
C ARG A 38 -6.27 -14.57 0.76
N GLN A 39 -6.62 -13.40 0.21
CA GLN A 39 -5.69 -12.67 -0.63
C GLN A 39 -4.34 -12.61 0.11
N ALA A 40 -3.23 -12.58 -0.63
CA ALA A 40 -1.84 -12.50 -0.15
C ALA A 40 -1.51 -11.20 0.64
N ARG A 41 -2.43 -10.76 1.49
CA ARG A 41 -2.64 -9.40 2.02
C ARG A 41 -3.15 -9.37 3.46
N GLY A 42 -3.24 -10.52 4.15
CA GLY A 42 -3.43 -10.61 5.62
C GLY A 42 -4.72 -10.04 6.23
N LEU A 43 -5.46 -9.19 5.53
CA LEU A 43 -6.58 -8.41 6.06
C LEU A 43 -7.93 -8.89 5.48
N PRO A 44 -8.95 -9.16 6.31
CA PRO A 44 -10.32 -9.35 5.85
C PRO A 44 -10.79 -8.12 5.05
N SER A 45 -11.45 -8.34 3.91
CA SER A 45 -11.91 -7.26 3.01
C SER A 45 -12.87 -6.24 3.65
N THR A 46 -13.35 -6.52 4.86
CA THR A 46 -14.40 -5.82 5.58
C THR A 46 -13.92 -4.98 6.76
N SER A 47 -12.67 -5.08 7.22
CA SER A 47 -12.20 -4.35 8.42
C SER A 47 -11.99 -2.85 8.16
N THR A 48 -12.22 -2.03 9.20
CA THR A 48 -12.12 -0.57 9.14
C THR A 48 -10.68 -0.12 8.82
N GLY A 49 -9.68 -0.80 9.38
CA GLY A 49 -8.26 -0.60 9.06
C GLY A 49 -7.91 -0.94 7.60
N ALA A 50 -8.45 -2.02 7.05
CA ALA A 50 -8.26 -2.35 5.63
C ALA A 50 -8.96 -1.35 4.71
N ARG A 51 -10.09 -0.76 5.14
CA ARG A 51 -10.80 0.30 4.41
C ARG A 51 -10.06 1.62 4.47
N SER A 52 -9.54 2.05 5.64
CA SER A 52 -8.78 3.29 5.79
C SER A 52 -7.45 3.22 5.03
N LEU A 53 -6.74 2.09 5.07
CA LEU A 53 -5.55 1.83 4.26
C LEU A 53 -5.86 1.79 2.76
N ARG A 54 -6.96 1.14 2.34
CA ARG A 54 -7.41 1.22 0.93
C ARG A 54 -7.83 2.62 0.53
N GLN A 55 -8.35 3.42 1.46
CA GLN A 55 -8.78 4.78 1.20
C GLN A 55 -7.58 5.74 1.12
N ALA A 56 -6.54 5.54 1.94
CA ALA A 56 -5.25 6.22 1.82
C ALA A 56 -4.44 5.77 0.59
N ALA A 57 -4.58 4.50 0.17
CA ALA A 57 -3.94 3.96 -1.04
C ALA A 57 -4.72 4.26 -2.33
N LYS A 58 -5.95 4.81 -2.24
CA LYS A 58 -6.71 5.26 -3.41
C LYS A 58 -6.09 6.55 -3.95
N PRO A 59 -6.01 6.72 -5.29
CA PRO A 59 -5.56 7.96 -5.91
C PRO A 59 -6.38 9.15 -5.35
N GLY A 60 -5.69 10.15 -4.81
CA GLY A 60 -6.27 11.44 -4.39
C GLY A 60 -6.64 11.61 -2.90
N ALA A 61 -6.16 10.76 -2.00
CA ALA A 61 -6.52 10.83 -0.57
C ALA A 61 -5.42 11.34 0.37
N SER A 62 -4.20 11.57 -0.10
CA SER A 62 -3.11 12.09 0.73
C SER A 62 -2.86 13.57 0.42
N LEU A 63 -2.73 14.40 1.47
CA LEU A 63 -2.46 15.84 1.39
C LEU A 63 -1.31 16.17 0.41
N GLY A 64 -0.29 15.30 0.30
CA GLY A 64 0.85 15.47 -0.59
C GLY A 64 0.54 15.25 -2.08
N ALA A 65 -0.46 14.45 -2.43
CA ALA A 65 -0.86 14.24 -3.83
C ALA A 65 -1.53 15.49 -4.43
N GLY A 66 -2.29 16.23 -3.61
CA GLY A 66 -2.92 17.49 -4.00
C GLY A 66 -1.91 18.57 -4.39
N TYR A 67 -0.81 18.71 -3.63
CA TYR A 67 0.27 19.66 -3.97
C TYR A 67 1.01 19.29 -5.26
N LEU A 68 1.24 17.98 -5.51
CA LEU A 68 1.81 17.52 -6.78
C LEU A 68 0.87 17.81 -7.95
N GLY A 69 -0.44 17.63 -7.75
CA GLY A 69 -1.47 17.99 -8.73
C GLY A 69 -1.49 19.48 -9.06
N LEU A 70 -1.40 20.33 -8.04
CA LEU A 70 -1.36 21.78 -8.21
C LEU A 70 -0.12 22.22 -8.98
N GLY A 71 1.06 21.71 -8.61
CA GLY A 71 2.31 22.02 -9.34
C GLY A 71 2.26 21.59 -10.81
N ALA A 72 1.71 20.39 -11.07
CA ALA A 72 1.47 19.90 -12.43
C ALA A 72 0.51 20.78 -13.22
N ALA A 73 -0.58 21.26 -12.59
CA ALA A 73 -1.53 22.17 -13.21
C ALA A 73 -0.91 23.54 -13.53
N VAL A 74 -0.10 24.11 -12.62
CA VAL A 74 0.62 25.37 -12.85
C VAL A 74 1.59 25.25 -14.02
N LEU A 75 2.40 24.19 -14.07
CA LEU A 75 3.30 23.93 -15.19
C LEU A 75 2.55 23.81 -16.53
N THR A 76 1.41 23.11 -16.52
CA THR A 76 0.53 22.98 -17.69
C THR A 76 0.00 24.34 -18.12
N GLY A 77 -0.42 25.19 -17.17
CA GLY A 77 -0.90 26.54 -17.44
C GLY A 77 0.18 27.45 -18.03
N ILE A 78 1.38 27.44 -17.45
CA ILE A 78 2.53 28.21 -17.97
C ILE A 78 2.86 27.78 -19.40
N GLN A 79 2.96 26.47 -19.65
CA GLN A 79 3.21 25.95 -21.00
C GLN A 79 2.09 26.31 -21.98
N THR A 80 0.84 26.27 -21.54
CA THR A 80 -0.33 26.65 -22.34
C THR A 80 -0.22 28.11 -22.78
N VAL A 81 0.10 29.02 -21.85
CA VAL A 81 0.30 30.45 -22.16
C VAL A 81 1.49 30.63 -23.11
N ALA A 82 2.62 29.99 -22.84
CA ALA A 82 3.79 30.06 -23.70
C ALA A 82 3.50 29.55 -25.13
N GLY A 83 2.77 28.43 -25.26
CA GLY A 83 2.37 27.87 -26.54
C GLY A 83 1.42 28.78 -27.32
N ILE A 84 0.45 29.40 -26.66
CA ILE A 84 -0.45 30.39 -27.29
C ILE A 84 0.34 31.61 -27.77
N VAL A 85 1.23 32.15 -26.94
CA VAL A 85 2.07 33.29 -27.33
C VAL A 85 2.94 32.95 -28.54
N PHE A 86 3.57 31.78 -28.54
CA PHE A 86 4.39 31.31 -29.66
C PHE A 86 3.57 31.15 -30.95
N PHE A 87 2.36 30.59 -30.85
CA PHE A 87 1.43 30.48 -31.96
C PHE A 87 1.01 31.85 -32.52
N LEU A 88 0.66 32.81 -31.64
CA LEU A 88 0.27 34.16 -32.05
C LEU A 88 1.40 34.94 -32.71
N ILE A 89 2.65 34.76 -32.25
CA ILE A 89 3.83 35.39 -32.86
C ILE A 89 4.04 34.87 -34.30
N ARG A 90 3.76 33.59 -34.55
CA ARG A 90 3.93 32.93 -35.85
C ARG A 90 2.66 32.91 -36.69
N TRP A 91 1.66 33.70 -36.32
CA TRP A 91 0.36 33.69 -36.98
C TRP A 91 0.46 33.90 -38.50
N THR A 92 1.38 34.75 -38.95
CA THR A 92 1.59 35.08 -40.37
C THR A 92 2.37 34.02 -41.15
N ASP A 93 2.99 33.08 -40.45
CA ASP A 93 3.83 32.04 -41.06
C ASP A 93 3.01 30.81 -41.49
N PHE A 94 1.77 30.70 -41.02
CA PHE A 94 0.86 29.60 -41.34
C PHE A 94 0.09 29.86 -42.64
N THR A 95 -0.02 28.81 -43.46
CA THR A 95 -0.84 28.82 -44.67
C THR A 95 -2.32 28.89 -44.33
N ASP A 96 -2.75 28.15 -43.30
CA ASP A 96 -4.11 28.21 -42.73
C ASP A 96 -4.06 28.25 -41.19
N PRO A 97 -4.06 29.44 -40.57
CA PRO A 97 -3.97 29.58 -39.13
C PRO A 97 -5.27 29.19 -38.39
N TRP A 98 -6.39 28.98 -39.11
CA TRP A 98 -7.68 28.73 -38.46
C TRP A 98 -7.79 27.33 -37.87
N LEU A 99 -7.12 26.34 -38.47
CA LEU A 99 -7.08 24.97 -37.96
C LEU A 99 -6.31 24.86 -36.63
N PRO A 100 -5.07 25.37 -36.50
CA PRO A 100 -4.39 25.42 -35.20
C PRO A 100 -5.11 26.32 -34.18
N ALA A 101 -5.76 27.41 -34.62
CA ALA A 101 -6.57 28.23 -33.72
C ALA A 101 -7.79 27.46 -33.17
N ALA A 102 -8.45 26.64 -33.99
CA ALA A 102 -9.52 25.76 -33.55
C ALA A 102 -9.02 24.67 -32.59
N ALA A 103 -7.81 24.15 -32.81
CA ALA A 103 -7.17 23.22 -31.88
C ALA A 103 -6.95 23.85 -30.49
N TRP A 104 -6.44 25.08 -30.44
CA TRP A 104 -6.29 25.84 -29.20
C TRP A 104 -7.62 26.14 -28.52
N ALA A 105 -8.65 26.54 -29.28
CA ALA A 105 -9.99 26.77 -28.73
C ALA A 105 -10.56 25.50 -28.08
N LEU A 106 -10.45 24.35 -28.77
CA LEU A 106 -10.87 23.05 -28.25
C LEU A 106 -10.08 22.67 -26.99
N TYR A 107 -8.76 22.87 -27.00
CA TYR A 107 -7.90 22.61 -25.84
C TYR A 107 -8.30 23.44 -24.62
N ILE A 108 -8.55 24.75 -24.79
CA ILE A 108 -8.96 25.65 -23.70
C ILE A 108 -10.32 25.22 -23.14
N VAL A 109 -11.30 24.95 -24.01
CA VAL A 109 -12.62 24.47 -23.59
C VAL A 109 -12.50 23.16 -22.80
N ALA A 110 -11.65 22.24 -23.26
CA ALA A 110 -11.38 20.98 -22.56
C ALA A 110 -10.73 21.22 -21.19
N ALA A 111 -9.70 22.06 -21.13
CA ALA A 111 -9.00 22.39 -19.90
C ALA A 111 -9.92 23.03 -18.86
N VAL A 112 -10.78 23.98 -19.27
CA VAL A 112 -11.79 24.60 -18.41
C VAL A 112 -12.83 23.57 -17.98
N GLY A 113 -13.32 22.72 -18.88
CA GLY A 113 -14.29 21.67 -18.57
C GLY A 113 -13.76 20.65 -17.55
N VAL A 114 -12.50 20.24 -17.70
CA VAL A 114 -11.82 19.35 -16.73
C VAL A 114 -11.62 20.07 -15.40
N GLY A 115 -11.17 21.32 -15.41
CA GLY A 115 -10.99 22.12 -14.20
C GLY A 115 -12.29 22.29 -13.40
N LEU A 116 -13.38 22.65 -14.08
CA LEU A 116 -14.71 22.78 -13.47
C LEU A 116 -15.22 21.42 -12.95
N SER A 117 -14.99 20.34 -13.68
CA SER A 117 -15.37 18.98 -13.24
C SER A 117 -14.64 18.57 -11.96
N LEU A 118 -13.35 18.91 -11.84
CA LEU A 118 -12.56 18.63 -10.63
C LEU A 118 -13.03 19.48 -9.44
N LEU A 119 -13.39 20.74 -9.67
CA LEU A 119 -13.94 21.63 -8.64
C LEU A 119 -15.32 21.18 -8.14
N THR A 120 -16.12 20.54 -8.99
CA THR A 120 -17.51 20.15 -8.67
C THR A 120 -17.64 18.72 -8.14
N TYR A 121 -16.87 17.77 -8.67
CA TYR A 121 -16.98 16.34 -8.32
C TYR A 121 -15.81 15.80 -7.47
N GLY A 122 -14.81 16.62 -7.15
CA GLY A 122 -13.62 16.24 -6.37
C GLY A 122 -12.59 15.42 -7.16
N GLU A 123 -11.56 14.89 -6.49
CA GLU A 123 -10.38 14.23 -7.11
C GLU A 123 -10.64 12.88 -7.80
N ARG A 124 -11.88 12.56 -8.19
CA ARG A 124 -12.22 11.26 -8.80
C ARG A 124 -12.46 11.35 -10.30
N LEU A 125 -11.40 11.13 -11.08
CA LEU A 125 -11.51 10.86 -12.51
C LEU A 125 -11.97 9.41 -12.76
N THR A 126 -13.22 9.23 -13.19
CA THR A 126 -13.72 7.94 -13.67
C THR A 126 -13.00 7.52 -14.95
N GLY A 127 -13.00 6.22 -15.27
CA GLY A 127 -12.36 5.73 -16.50
C GLY A 127 -12.94 6.34 -17.77
N LEU A 128 -14.25 6.58 -17.78
CA LEU A 128 -14.94 7.24 -18.90
C LEU A 128 -14.50 8.70 -19.07
N ALA A 129 -14.37 9.45 -17.97
CA ALA A 129 -13.89 10.83 -18.02
C ALA A 129 -12.46 10.92 -18.56
N PHE A 130 -11.58 10.00 -18.14
CA PHE A 130 -10.23 9.92 -18.70
C PHE A 130 -10.23 9.57 -20.19
N ALA A 131 -11.03 8.59 -20.61
CA ALA A 131 -11.16 8.25 -22.03
C ALA A 131 -11.66 9.44 -22.86
N LEU A 132 -12.63 10.19 -22.36
CA LEU A 132 -13.13 11.40 -23.02
C LEU A 132 -12.05 12.48 -23.13
N ILE A 133 -11.26 12.70 -22.07
CA ILE A 133 -10.10 13.61 -22.11
C ILE A 133 -9.10 13.16 -23.18
N CYS A 134 -8.77 11.87 -23.24
CA CYS A 134 -7.87 11.34 -24.27
C CYS A 134 -8.42 11.54 -25.68
N VAL A 135 -9.72 11.33 -25.90
CA VAL A 135 -10.37 11.58 -27.19
C VAL A 135 -10.29 13.05 -27.57
N VAL A 136 -10.59 13.96 -26.63
CA VAL A 136 -10.52 15.40 -26.89
C VAL A 136 -9.09 15.85 -27.18
N LEU A 137 -8.10 15.36 -26.42
CA LEU A 137 -6.68 15.64 -26.69
C LEU A 137 -6.24 15.06 -28.03
N ALA A 138 -6.73 13.88 -28.42
CA ALA A 138 -6.47 13.31 -29.74
C ALA A 138 -7.05 14.23 -30.84
N CYS A 139 -8.28 14.73 -30.68
CA CYS A 139 -8.87 15.69 -31.62
C CYS A 139 -8.04 16.97 -31.73
N VAL A 140 -7.56 17.52 -30.60
CA VAL A 140 -6.67 18.70 -30.57
C VAL A 140 -5.40 18.43 -31.38
N VAL A 141 -4.73 17.30 -31.12
CA VAL A 141 -3.50 16.90 -31.82
C VAL A 141 -3.76 16.73 -33.32
N THR A 142 -4.87 16.08 -33.71
CA THR A 142 -5.20 15.90 -35.13
C THR A 142 -5.50 17.21 -35.83
N LEU A 143 -6.21 18.14 -35.19
CA LEU A 143 -6.50 19.46 -35.77
C LEU A 143 -5.22 20.27 -35.96
N ASP A 144 -4.32 20.24 -34.97
CA ASP A 144 -3.02 20.89 -35.06
C ASP A 144 -2.19 20.29 -36.20
N PHE A 145 -2.11 18.95 -36.29
CA PHE A 145 -1.35 18.25 -37.34
C PHE A 145 -1.87 18.52 -38.75
N VAL A 146 -3.18 18.57 -38.95
CA VAL A 146 -3.77 18.92 -40.25
C VAL A 146 -3.48 20.37 -40.60
N GLY A 147 -3.52 21.27 -39.61
CA GLY A 147 -3.22 22.69 -39.79
C GLY A 147 -1.77 22.98 -40.17
N ILE A 148 -0.82 22.22 -39.61
CA ILE A 148 0.63 22.40 -39.86
C ILE A 148 1.18 21.52 -40.99
N TRP A 149 0.33 20.74 -41.64
CA TRP A 149 0.72 19.83 -42.72
C TRP A 149 1.40 20.56 -43.90
N PRO A 150 0.88 21.71 -44.38
CA PRO A 150 1.49 22.44 -45.50
C PRO A 150 2.90 22.96 -45.24
N GLU A 151 3.27 23.20 -43.97
CA GLU A 151 4.53 23.84 -43.60
C GLU A 151 5.71 22.87 -43.58
N HIS A 152 5.47 21.55 -43.57
CA HIS A 152 6.49 20.49 -43.60
C HIS A 152 7.57 20.58 -42.49
N ASP A 153 7.37 21.38 -41.45
CA ASP A 153 8.30 21.55 -40.33
C ASP A 153 7.58 21.45 -38.98
N ILE A 154 7.43 20.22 -38.50
CA ILE A 154 6.74 19.93 -37.22
C ILE A 154 7.45 20.56 -36.02
N ALA A 155 8.78 20.68 -36.06
CA ALA A 155 9.55 21.11 -34.89
C ALA A 155 9.29 22.58 -34.56
N HIS A 156 9.03 23.39 -35.60
CA HIS A 156 8.83 24.82 -35.50
C HIS A 156 7.34 25.23 -35.46
N THR A 157 6.44 24.42 -36.01
CA THR A 157 5.03 24.82 -36.19
C THR A 157 4.07 24.20 -35.17
N ALA A 158 4.39 23.03 -34.62
CA ALA A 158 3.54 22.34 -33.66
C ALA A 158 3.43 23.14 -32.35
N SER A 159 2.19 23.44 -31.93
CA SER A 159 1.94 24.26 -30.74
C SER A 159 0.88 23.65 -29.82
N ALA A 160 -0.36 23.48 -30.30
CA ALA A 160 -1.45 22.93 -29.49
C ALA A 160 -1.22 21.44 -29.19
N SER A 161 -0.66 20.69 -30.14
CA SER A 161 -0.26 19.29 -29.95
C SER A 161 0.84 19.12 -28.90
N VAL A 162 1.75 20.09 -28.78
CA VAL A 162 2.78 20.10 -27.72
C VAL A 162 2.15 20.35 -26.35
N ALA A 163 1.22 21.31 -26.26
CA ALA A 163 0.48 21.58 -25.04
C ALA A 163 -0.39 20.39 -24.58
N ALA A 164 -0.91 19.60 -25.52
CA ALA A 164 -1.64 18.36 -25.20
C ALA A 164 -0.78 17.34 -24.43
N GLY A 165 0.54 17.28 -24.69
CA GLY A 165 1.47 16.47 -23.89
C GLY A 165 1.58 16.96 -22.45
N PHE A 166 1.54 18.28 -22.25
CA PHE A 166 1.58 18.87 -20.92
C PHE A 166 0.28 18.68 -20.14
N ALA A 167 -0.87 18.63 -20.81
CA ALA A 167 -2.14 18.31 -20.17
C ALA A 167 -2.16 16.93 -19.49
N LEU A 168 -1.24 16.02 -19.84
CA LEU A 168 -1.08 14.74 -19.15
C LEU A 168 -0.42 14.84 -17.78
N LEU A 169 0.29 15.93 -17.46
CA LEU A 169 0.94 16.13 -16.15
C LEU A 169 -0.06 16.06 -14.99
N PRO A 170 -1.14 16.88 -14.94
CA PRO A 170 -2.11 16.80 -13.87
C PRO A 170 -2.89 15.48 -13.90
N VAL A 171 -3.04 14.84 -15.06
CA VAL A 171 -3.69 13.53 -15.16
C VAL A 171 -2.84 12.42 -14.51
N ALA A 172 -1.50 12.54 -14.57
CA ALA A 172 -0.57 11.62 -13.93
C ALA A 172 -0.74 11.54 -12.40
N THR A 173 -1.26 12.59 -11.76
CA THR A 173 -1.49 12.61 -10.30
C THR A 173 -2.79 11.93 -9.90
N LEU A 174 -3.74 11.76 -10.83
CA LEU A 174 -5.09 11.27 -10.55
C LEU A 174 -5.35 9.85 -11.09
N ARG A 175 -4.62 9.41 -12.14
CA ARG A 175 -4.83 8.12 -12.80
C ARG A 175 -3.70 7.10 -12.55
N PRO A 176 -3.94 5.80 -12.78
CA PRO A 176 -2.90 4.80 -12.72
C PRO A 176 -1.87 5.03 -13.83
N ALA A 177 -0.59 4.93 -13.47
CA ALA A 177 0.52 5.21 -14.36
C ALA A 177 0.54 4.41 -15.68
N ARG A 178 -0.03 3.20 -15.69
CA ARG A 178 -0.09 2.36 -16.91
C ARG A 178 -0.92 3.03 -18.01
N GLU A 179 -2.04 3.64 -17.63
CA GLU A 179 -2.94 4.30 -18.58
C GLU A 179 -2.31 5.60 -19.10
N VAL A 180 -1.69 6.38 -18.22
CA VAL A 180 -1.02 7.63 -18.61
C VAL A 180 0.22 7.34 -19.46
N ALA A 181 0.99 6.30 -19.13
CA ALA A 181 2.11 5.85 -19.96
C ALA A 181 1.66 5.40 -21.36
N ALA A 182 0.51 4.72 -21.47
CA ALA A 182 -0.06 4.38 -22.76
C ALA A 182 -0.45 5.63 -23.57
N ALA A 183 -1.05 6.64 -22.93
CA ALA A 183 -1.38 7.91 -23.58
C ALA A 183 -0.12 8.66 -24.06
N ILE A 184 0.95 8.70 -23.24
CA ILE A 184 2.25 9.29 -23.63
C ILE A 184 2.85 8.53 -24.82
N ALA A 185 2.80 7.19 -24.81
CA ALA A 185 3.33 6.37 -25.89
C ALA A 185 2.57 6.60 -27.20
N VAL A 186 1.23 6.66 -27.15
CA VAL A 186 0.39 6.96 -28.32
C VAL A 186 0.69 8.36 -28.86
N LEU A 187 0.82 9.36 -27.98
CA LEU A 187 1.17 10.72 -28.37
C LEU A 187 2.55 10.80 -29.01
N GLY A 188 3.56 10.15 -28.40
CA GLY A 188 4.91 10.08 -28.96
C GLY A 188 4.95 9.40 -30.32
N LEU A 189 4.22 8.29 -30.50
CA LEU A 189 4.08 7.62 -31.79
C LEU A 189 3.39 8.50 -32.84
N ALA A 190 2.40 9.30 -32.45
CA ALA A 190 1.75 10.26 -33.35
C ALA A 190 2.73 11.34 -33.84
N PHE A 191 3.56 11.89 -32.94
CA PHE A 191 4.62 12.84 -33.32
C PHE A 191 5.69 12.21 -34.23
N ILE A 192 6.10 10.97 -33.96
CA ILE A 192 7.03 10.24 -34.83
C ILE A 192 6.41 10.01 -36.21
N GLY A 193 5.16 9.55 -36.26
CA GLY A 193 4.43 9.31 -37.51
C GLY A 193 4.29 10.58 -38.35
N MET A 194 3.94 11.70 -37.71
CA MET A 194 3.86 13.01 -38.36
C MET A 194 5.24 13.46 -38.86
N ALA A 195 6.27 13.41 -38.02
CA ALA A 195 7.63 13.82 -38.41
C ALA A 195 8.16 13.03 -39.63
N VAL A 196 7.90 11.72 -39.69
CA VAL A 196 8.30 10.88 -40.84
C VAL A 196 7.48 11.19 -42.10
N ALA A 197 6.21 11.55 -41.95
CA ALA A 197 5.30 11.78 -43.07
C ALA A 197 5.42 13.19 -43.68
N SER A 198 5.65 14.21 -42.85
CA SER A 198 5.64 15.62 -43.28
C SER A 198 7.02 16.25 -43.39
N THR A 199 8.00 15.86 -42.56
CA THR A 199 9.26 16.60 -42.42
C THR A 199 10.45 15.85 -43.04
N PRO A 200 11.19 16.47 -43.98
CA PRO A 200 12.41 15.86 -44.52
C PRO A 200 13.44 15.61 -43.41
N ILE A 201 13.88 14.37 -43.25
CA ILE A 201 14.86 13.98 -42.23
C ILE A 201 16.27 14.35 -42.74
N THR A 202 16.78 15.49 -42.30
CA THR A 202 18.10 16.02 -42.64
C THR A 202 18.88 16.34 -41.36
N SER A 203 20.20 16.53 -41.45
CA SER A 203 21.05 16.93 -40.31
C SER A 203 20.55 18.17 -39.57
N ASP A 204 19.82 19.04 -40.27
CA ASP A 204 19.38 20.35 -39.76
C ASP A 204 18.02 20.26 -39.05
N THR A 205 17.14 19.36 -39.48
CA THR A 205 15.79 19.18 -38.90
C THR A 205 15.76 18.17 -37.75
N LEU A 206 16.71 17.22 -37.75
CA LEU A 206 16.77 16.14 -36.76
C LEU A 206 16.89 16.63 -35.30
N PRO A 207 17.73 17.63 -34.96
CA PRO A 207 17.77 18.18 -33.60
C PRO A 207 16.44 18.79 -33.16
N GLY A 208 15.72 19.45 -34.07
CA GLY A 208 14.41 20.04 -33.81
C GLY A 208 13.37 18.97 -33.50
N ILE A 209 13.28 17.93 -34.34
CA ILE A 209 12.34 16.80 -34.14
C ILE A 209 12.61 16.11 -32.80
N VAL A 210 13.88 15.83 -32.47
CA VAL A 210 14.25 15.20 -31.20
C VAL A 210 13.90 16.09 -30.01
N SER A 211 14.13 17.40 -30.12
CA SER A 211 13.81 18.37 -29.06
C SER A 211 12.30 18.47 -28.82
N THR A 212 11.50 18.53 -29.88
CA THR A 212 10.03 18.56 -29.78
C THR A 212 9.48 17.26 -29.21
N LEU A 213 9.99 16.10 -29.66
CA LEU A 213 9.57 14.81 -29.13
C LEU A 213 9.93 14.67 -27.64
N ALA A 214 11.12 15.13 -27.25
CA ALA A 214 11.54 15.15 -25.85
C ALA A 214 10.63 16.08 -25.03
N LEU A 215 10.33 17.27 -25.53
CA LEU A 215 9.47 18.25 -24.87
C LEU A 215 8.05 17.70 -24.62
N VAL A 216 7.51 16.90 -25.55
CA VAL A 216 6.17 16.32 -25.42
C VAL A 216 6.13 15.12 -24.49
N THR A 217 7.17 14.27 -24.50
CA THR A 217 7.13 12.97 -23.82
C THR A 217 7.84 12.96 -22.47
N VAL A 218 8.92 13.72 -22.30
CA VAL A 218 9.75 13.67 -21.08
C VAL A 218 9.06 14.29 -19.87
N PRO A 219 8.47 15.50 -19.93
CA PRO A 219 7.79 16.10 -18.78
C PRO A 219 6.68 15.22 -18.18
N PRO A 220 5.72 14.67 -18.96
CA PRO A 220 4.69 13.79 -18.39
C PRO A 220 5.27 12.45 -17.91
N SER A 221 6.35 11.94 -18.51
CA SER A 221 7.04 10.72 -18.05
C SER A 221 7.71 10.93 -16.68
N ILE A 222 8.36 12.08 -16.49
CA ILE A 222 8.94 12.46 -15.19
C ILE A 222 7.83 12.61 -14.16
N ALA A 223 6.72 13.26 -14.50
CA ALA A 223 5.58 13.39 -13.60
C ALA A 223 5.05 12.02 -13.12
N ILE A 224 4.88 11.05 -14.03
CA ILE A 224 4.52 9.67 -13.67
C ILE A 224 5.54 9.08 -12.69
N PHE A 225 6.83 9.17 -13.01
CA PHE A 225 7.88 8.59 -12.17
C PHE A 225 7.88 9.18 -10.75
N VAL A 226 7.84 10.51 -10.64
CA VAL A 226 7.81 11.23 -9.36
C VAL A 226 6.59 10.85 -8.55
N VAL A 227 5.39 10.87 -9.16
CA VAL A 227 4.14 10.51 -8.47
C VAL A 227 4.15 9.07 -7.98
N GLN A 228 4.62 8.13 -8.81
CA GLN A 228 4.72 6.72 -8.41
C GLN A 228 5.68 6.54 -7.23
N ARG A 229 6.86 7.15 -7.29
CA ARG A 229 7.87 7.06 -6.21
C ARG A 229 7.36 7.70 -4.93
N PHE A 230 6.72 8.85 -5.03
CA PHE A 230 6.11 9.51 -3.88
C PHE A 230 5.03 8.63 -3.24
N ARG A 231 4.15 8.01 -4.03
CA ARG A 231 3.12 7.10 -3.51
C ARG A 231 3.72 5.87 -2.82
N GLN A 232 4.75 5.26 -3.42
CA GLN A 232 5.46 4.13 -2.81
C GLN A 232 6.10 4.53 -1.47
N LEU A 233 6.71 5.71 -1.42
CA LEU A 233 7.31 6.26 -0.20
C LEU A 233 6.26 6.50 0.88
N VAL A 234 5.16 7.19 0.54
CA VAL A 234 4.07 7.46 1.51
C VAL A 234 3.45 6.16 2.04
N GLN A 235 3.21 5.17 1.17
CA GLN A 235 2.69 3.88 1.61
C GLN A 235 3.63 3.17 2.58
N ARG A 236 4.94 3.21 2.29
CA ARG A 236 5.97 2.61 3.15
C ARG A 236 6.07 3.35 4.49
N GLU A 237 6.01 4.67 4.49
CA GLU A 237 6.06 5.46 5.73
C GLU A 237 4.78 5.32 6.56
N LEU A 238 3.61 5.24 5.93
CA LEU A 238 2.35 4.96 6.64
C LEU A 238 2.38 3.57 7.32
N ASP A 239 2.85 2.55 6.60
CA ASP A 239 3.02 1.20 7.16
C ASP A 239 4.04 1.22 8.32
N ARG A 240 5.14 1.94 8.16
CA ARG A 240 6.12 2.13 9.23
C ARG A 240 5.52 2.82 10.46
N VAL A 241 4.73 3.88 10.28
CA VAL A 241 4.08 4.60 11.40
C VAL A 241 3.06 3.72 12.10
N LEU A 242 2.29 2.92 11.36
CA LEU A 242 1.37 1.93 11.96
C LEU A 242 2.14 0.93 12.83
N VAL A 243 3.23 0.38 12.32
CA VAL A 243 4.10 -0.53 13.06
C VAL A 243 4.74 0.15 14.29
N GLN A 244 5.16 1.41 14.16
CA GLN A 244 5.70 2.18 15.28
C GLN A 244 4.66 2.47 16.35
N SER A 245 3.37 2.60 16.00
CA SER A 245 2.31 2.76 17.00
C SER A 245 2.16 1.54 17.91
N ASN A 246 2.51 0.34 17.42
CA ASN A 246 2.53 -0.90 18.21
C ASN A 246 3.72 -0.98 19.18
N VAL A 247 4.76 -0.13 19.07
CA VAL A 247 5.88 -0.09 20.03
C VAL A 247 5.39 0.26 21.44
N GLN A 248 4.43 1.18 21.51
CA GLN A 248 3.82 1.66 22.76
C GLN A 248 2.66 0.78 23.23
N ALA A 249 2.31 -0.28 22.49
CA ALA A 249 1.23 -1.18 22.87
C ALA A 249 1.59 -1.96 24.15
N PRO A 250 0.59 -2.41 24.94
CA PRO A 250 0.82 -3.27 26.09
C PRO A 250 1.59 -4.56 25.71
N GLN A 251 2.31 -5.15 26.67
CA GLN A 251 3.12 -6.37 26.51
C GLN A 251 2.40 -7.51 25.75
N PHE A 252 1.13 -7.70 26.09
CA PHE A 252 0.16 -8.53 25.40
C PHE A 252 -0.91 -7.58 24.90
N ALA A 253 -1.05 -7.50 23.59
CA ALA A 253 -2.03 -6.65 22.96
C ALA A 253 -2.88 -7.52 22.06
N VAL A 254 -4.16 -7.21 21.99
CA VAL A 254 -5.02 -7.76 20.96
C VAL A 254 -4.76 -6.93 19.71
N GLY A 255 -4.35 -7.56 18.61
CA GLY A 255 -4.12 -6.86 17.34
C GLY A 255 -5.28 -5.96 16.95
N MET A 256 -5.02 -4.90 16.17
CA MET A 256 -6.01 -3.88 15.80
C MET A 256 -7.32 -4.48 15.26
N LEU A 257 -7.26 -5.62 14.56
CA LEU A 257 -8.42 -6.36 14.07
C LEU A 257 -9.23 -7.05 15.18
N ALA A 258 -8.54 -7.73 16.09
CA ALA A 258 -9.19 -8.41 17.19
C ALA A 258 -9.62 -7.40 18.28
N SER A 259 -9.02 -6.20 18.33
CA SER A 259 -9.47 -5.08 19.16
C SER A 259 -10.80 -4.51 18.67
N ASP A 260 -10.97 -4.35 17.35
CA ASP A 260 -12.26 -3.98 16.74
C ASP A 260 -13.34 -5.05 17.00
N GLU A 261 -12.96 -6.33 16.92
CA GLU A 261 -13.87 -7.45 17.20
C GLU A 261 -14.24 -7.54 18.69
N LEU A 262 -13.28 -7.31 19.59
CA LEU A 262 -13.50 -7.26 21.03
C LEU A 262 -14.37 -6.04 21.42
N ALA A 263 -14.15 -4.87 20.82
CA ALA A 263 -15.02 -3.71 21.00
C ALA A 263 -16.45 -3.95 20.51
N ARG A 264 -16.61 -4.71 19.42
CA ARG A 264 -17.94 -5.11 18.94
C ARG A 264 -18.62 -6.11 19.89
N LEU A 265 -17.88 -7.08 20.42
CA LEU A 265 -18.38 -8.03 21.41
C LEU A 265 -18.74 -7.32 22.72
N ASP A 266 -17.92 -6.38 23.16
CA ASP A 266 -18.15 -5.56 24.36
C ASP A 266 -19.42 -4.71 24.20
N LEU A 267 -19.57 -4.02 23.07
CA LEU A 267 -20.81 -3.27 22.77
C LEU A 267 -22.05 -4.18 22.72
N ALA A 268 -21.91 -5.42 22.24
CA ALA A 268 -23.00 -6.38 22.23
C ALA A 268 -23.32 -6.89 23.66
N ALA A 269 -22.31 -7.05 24.51
CA ALA A 269 -22.49 -7.35 25.93
C ALA A 269 -23.19 -6.19 26.66
N GLU A 270 -22.73 -4.95 26.44
CA GLU A 270 -23.30 -3.73 27.03
C GLU A 270 -24.77 -3.59 26.66
N LYS A 271 -25.14 -3.78 25.38
CA LYS A 271 -26.54 -3.74 24.96
C LYS A 271 -27.41 -4.83 25.60
N LEU A 272 -26.85 -6.01 25.83
CA LEU A 272 -27.57 -7.10 26.51
C LEU A 272 -27.76 -6.76 27.99
N LEU A 273 -26.74 -6.19 28.66
CA LEU A 273 -26.82 -5.73 30.04
C LEU A 273 -27.79 -4.55 30.20
N ASP A 274 -27.78 -3.60 29.27
CA ASP A 274 -28.72 -2.47 29.22
C ASP A 274 -30.16 -2.94 29.02
N ALA A 275 -30.38 -3.97 28.20
CA ALA A 275 -31.70 -4.55 27.98
C ALA A 275 -32.28 -5.20 29.25
N VAL A 276 -31.42 -5.77 30.09
CA VAL A 276 -31.79 -6.31 31.42
C VAL A 276 -32.02 -5.16 32.40
N ALA A 277 -31.13 -4.18 32.43
CA ALA A 277 -31.18 -3.04 33.37
C ALA A 277 -32.43 -2.17 33.17
N ASN A 278 -32.84 -1.95 31.92
CA ASN A 278 -34.03 -1.17 31.57
C ASN A 278 -35.33 -1.98 31.65
N GLY A 279 -35.26 -3.26 32.03
CA GLY A 279 -36.41 -4.15 32.19
C GLY A 279 -37.04 -4.66 30.88
N SER A 280 -36.43 -4.36 29.73
CA SER A 280 -36.90 -4.84 28.42
C SER A 280 -36.71 -6.35 28.22
N ASP A 281 -35.76 -6.97 28.93
CA ASP A 281 -35.61 -8.41 29.04
C ASP A 281 -35.47 -8.80 30.54
N PRO A 282 -36.59 -9.11 31.22
CA PRO A 282 -36.59 -9.35 32.66
C PRO A 282 -35.89 -10.66 33.02
N LEU A 283 -35.29 -10.71 34.20
CA LEU A 283 -34.74 -11.95 34.74
C LEU A 283 -35.86 -12.86 35.30
N PRO A 284 -35.82 -14.18 35.08
CA PRO A 284 -34.80 -14.93 34.32
C PRO A 284 -34.88 -14.69 32.81
N LEU A 285 -33.70 -14.59 32.17
CA LEU A 285 -33.58 -14.35 30.73
C LEU A 285 -34.40 -15.38 29.92
N SER A 286 -34.94 -14.94 28.79
CA SER A 286 -35.51 -15.86 27.80
C SER A 286 -34.45 -16.85 27.29
N ASP A 287 -34.87 -18.06 26.88
CA ASP A 287 -33.95 -19.08 26.35
C ASP A 287 -33.11 -18.56 25.17
N ALA A 288 -33.68 -17.68 24.34
CA ALA A 288 -32.99 -17.05 23.23
C ALA A 288 -31.89 -16.09 23.71
N SER A 289 -32.20 -15.20 24.66
CA SER A 289 -31.24 -14.26 25.23
C SER A 289 -30.16 -14.96 26.04
N ALA A 290 -30.51 -16.01 26.78
CA ALA A 290 -29.57 -16.84 27.53
C ALA A 290 -28.57 -17.54 26.60
N SER A 291 -29.04 -18.05 25.44
CA SER A 291 -28.16 -18.64 24.43
C SER A 291 -27.20 -17.61 23.83
N VAL A 292 -27.66 -16.40 23.53
CA VAL A 292 -26.82 -15.31 23.01
C VAL A 292 -25.79 -14.85 24.03
N ALA A 293 -26.18 -14.73 25.31
CA ALA A 293 -25.26 -14.41 26.39
C ALA A 293 -24.17 -15.49 26.55
N ALA A 294 -24.54 -16.77 26.45
CA ALA A 294 -23.59 -17.88 26.53
C ALA A 294 -22.60 -17.91 25.35
N SER A 295 -23.05 -17.65 24.12
CA SER A 295 -22.17 -17.57 22.96
C SER A 295 -21.22 -16.38 23.05
N LEU A 296 -21.74 -15.20 23.43
CA LEU A 296 -20.94 -13.99 23.58
C LEU A 296 -19.88 -14.14 24.67
N ALA A 297 -20.25 -14.71 25.83
CA ALA A 297 -19.30 -15.01 26.91
C ALA A 297 -18.20 -15.98 26.45
N THR A 298 -18.55 -16.97 25.62
CA THR A 298 -17.57 -17.92 25.07
C THR A 298 -16.61 -17.23 24.09
N GLU A 299 -17.13 -16.43 23.17
CA GLU A 299 -16.32 -15.69 22.19
C GLU A 299 -15.39 -14.67 22.86
N LEU A 300 -15.89 -13.94 23.86
CA LEU A 300 -15.12 -12.96 24.62
C LEU A 300 -14.01 -13.66 25.43
N ARG A 301 -14.30 -14.82 26.03
CA ARG A 301 -13.30 -15.64 26.71
C ARG A 301 -12.22 -16.15 25.76
N LEU A 302 -12.58 -16.61 24.57
CA LEU A 302 -11.61 -17.07 23.58
C LEU A 302 -10.69 -15.93 23.12
N HIS A 303 -11.25 -14.76 22.79
CA HIS A 303 -10.47 -13.58 22.38
C HIS A 303 -9.54 -13.08 23.50
N LEU A 304 -9.98 -13.09 24.76
CA LEU A 304 -9.13 -12.74 25.89
C LEU A 304 -8.01 -13.76 26.17
N ILE A 305 -8.22 -15.04 25.84
CA ILE A 305 -7.20 -16.08 25.95
C ILE A 305 -6.18 -15.95 24.80
N GLU A 306 -6.66 -15.71 23.58
CA GLU A 306 -5.82 -15.53 22.38
C GLU A 306 -4.95 -14.28 22.51
N GLY A 307 -5.53 -13.16 22.98
CA GLY A 307 -4.80 -11.93 23.30
C GLY A 307 -3.74 -12.04 24.39
N ARG A 308 -3.69 -13.15 25.15
CA ARG A 308 -2.62 -13.44 26.12
C ARG A 308 -1.47 -14.28 25.55
N ARG A 309 -1.62 -14.81 24.32
CA ARG A 309 -0.60 -15.65 23.68
C ARG A 309 0.20 -14.89 22.63
N GLU A 310 -0.37 -13.85 22.06
CA GLU A 310 0.24 -13.05 21.01
C GLU A 310 0.91 -11.80 21.60
N THR A 311 2.17 -11.56 21.22
CA THR A 311 2.94 -10.38 21.67
C THR A 311 2.77 -9.22 20.69
N TRP A 312 3.09 -8.00 21.15
CA TRP A 312 3.11 -6.82 20.29
C TRP A 312 3.92 -7.03 18.98
N LEU A 313 5.01 -7.81 19.03
CA LEU A 313 5.89 -8.09 17.90
C LEU A 313 5.20 -8.93 16.83
N TYR A 314 4.40 -9.92 17.26
CA TYR A 314 3.59 -10.73 16.36
C TYR A 314 2.61 -9.84 15.59
N HIS A 315 1.84 -9.01 16.31
CA HIS A 315 0.88 -8.09 15.68
C HIS A 315 1.55 -7.05 14.78
N ALA A 316 2.63 -6.43 15.23
CA ALA A 316 3.40 -5.47 14.44
C ALA A 316 3.88 -6.04 13.10
N ILE A 317 4.18 -7.34 13.04
CA ILE A 317 4.64 -7.98 11.81
C ILE A 317 3.48 -8.51 10.97
N THR A 318 2.48 -9.17 11.57
CA THR A 318 1.34 -9.71 10.83
C THR A 318 0.42 -8.63 10.26
N GLU A 319 0.33 -7.48 10.92
CA GLU A 319 -0.51 -6.36 10.47
C GLU A 319 0.19 -5.45 9.45
N SER A 320 1.52 -5.53 9.37
CA SER A 320 2.30 -4.78 8.40
C SER A 320 2.25 -5.43 7.01
N ASP A 321 1.95 -4.63 6.00
CA ASP A 321 1.90 -5.08 4.61
C ASP A 321 3.29 -5.48 4.10
N ASN A 322 4.35 -4.80 4.57
CA ASN A 322 5.73 -5.06 4.13
C ASN A 322 6.45 -6.08 5.02
N LEU A 323 6.33 -5.98 6.34
CA LEU A 323 7.00 -6.91 7.25
C LEU A 323 6.35 -8.30 7.23
N GLY A 324 5.01 -8.39 7.18
CA GLY A 324 4.30 -9.68 7.23
C GLY A 324 4.58 -10.63 6.07
N ARG A 325 5.10 -10.12 4.94
CA ARG A 325 5.52 -10.93 3.79
C ARG A 325 6.99 -11.34 3.83
N SER A 326 7.80 -10.57 4.54
CA SER A 326 9.26 -10.63 4.45
C SER A 326 9.93 -11.11 5.73
N VAL A 327 9.20 -11.08 6.85
CA VAL A 327 9.70 -11.44 8.18
C VAL A 327 8.90 -12.62 8.74
N SER A 328 9.60 -13.61 9.27
CA SER A 328 8.99 -14.67 10.10
C SER A 328 9.46 -14.54 11.54
N VAL A 329 8.54 -14.60 12.50
CA VAL A 329 8.85 -14.51 13.93
C VAL A 329 8.55 -15.83 14.63
N ALA A 330 9.49 -16.25 15.48
CA ALA A 330 9.32 -17.32 16.45
C ALA A 330 9.56 -16.76 17.85
N ASP A 331 8.50 -16.66 18.65
CA ASP A 331 8.54 -16.22 20.05
C ASP A 331 7.74 -17.20 20.94
N PRO A 332 8.26 -18.42 21.17
CA PRO A 332 7.50 -19.50 21.82
C PRO A 332 7.22 -19.24 23.31
N GLN A 333 7.99 -18.35 23.95
CA GLN A 333 7.86 -17.99 25.37
C GLN A 333 7.27 -16.58 25.56
N SER A 334 6.80 -15.94 24.48
CA SER A 334 6.27 -14.57 24.51
C SER A 334 7.24 -13.53 25.11
N LEU A 335 8.55 -13.74 24.93
CA LEU A 335 9.62 -12.93 25.50
C LEU A 335 9.64 -11.51 24.94
N ALA A 336 9.09 -11.30 23.74
CA ALA A 336 8.98 -9.97 23.15
C ALA A 336 8.16 -9.02 24.04
N GLY A 337 7.21 -9.54 24.83
CA GLY A 337 6.39 -8.74 25.74
C GLY A 337 7.19 -7.97 26.79
N HIS A 338 8.33 -8.51 27.22
CA HIS A 338 9.19 -7.95 28.28
C HIS A 338 10.17 -6.89 27.78
N LEU A 339 10.30 -6.71 26.45
CA LEU A 339 11.18 -5.70 25.87
C LEU A 339 10.73 -4.29 26.29
N SER A 340 11.68 -3.44 26.68
CA SER A 340 11.42 -2.02 26.95
C SER A 340 11.04 -1.28 25.66
N PRO A 341 10.30 -0.16 25.72
CA PRO A 341 9.91 0.60 24.53
C PRO A 341 11.09 0.97 23.59
N ALA A 342 12.26 1.26 24.15
CA ALA A 342 13.46 1.56 23.36
C ALA A 342 14.00 0.33 22.60
N GLN A 343 13.98 -0.84 23.24
CA GLN A 343 14.38 -2.11 22.62
C GLN A 343 13.37 -2.55 21.55
N ARG A 344 12.07 -2.33 21.77
CA ARG A 344 11.00 -2.58 20.80
C ARG A 344 11.17 -1.71 19.54
N ASP A 345 11.43 -0.41 19.68
CA ASP A 345 11.71 0.49 18.55
C ASP A 345 13.00 0.09 17.81
N GLY A 346 14.06 -0.23 18.55
CA GLY A 346 15.32 -0.73 18.00
C GLY A 346 15.13 -2.01 17.16
N LEU A 347 14.36 -2.96 17.67
CA LEU A 347 14.02 -4.22 17.00
C LEU A 347 13.26 -3.98 15.69
N LEU A 348 12.18 -3.21 15.73
CA LEU A 348 11.39 -2.91 14.55
C LEU A 348 12.19 -2.12 13.51
N GLN A 349 12.98 -1.13 13.94
CA GLN A 349 13.80 -0.37 13.03
C GLN A 349 14.87 -1.24 12.36
N ALA A 350 15.51 -2.16 13.09
CA ALA A 350 16.46 -3.10 12.52
C ALA A 350 15.80 -4.00 11.45
N LEU A 351 14.61 -4.54 11.74
CA LEU A 351 13.84 -5.35 10.79
C LEU A 351 13.48 -4.60 9.52
N TRP A 352 13.00 -3.37 9.66
CA TRP A 352 12.69 -2.49 8.54
C TRP A 352 13.88 -2.20 7.62
N GLN A 353 15.07 -1.99 8.21
CA GLN A 353 16.29 -1.77 7.43
C GLN A 353 16.75 -3.05 6.73
N MET A 354 16.72 -4.20 7.42
CA MET A 354 17.10 -5.49 6.84
C MET A 354 16.20 -5.89 5.66
N VAL A 355 14.88 -5.76 5.81
CA VAL A 355 13.91 -6.01 4.72
C VAL A 355 14.14 -5.05 3.55
N GLY A 356 14.38 -3.76 3.83
CA GLY A 356 14.66 -2.77 2.79
C GLY A 356 15.90 -3.07 1.94
N VAL A 357 16.95 -3.64 2.52
CA VAL A 357 18.17 -4.05 1.80
C VAL A 357 17.93 -5.31 0.96
N ALA A 358 17.08 -6.21 1.46
CA ALA A 358 16.74 -7.48 0.85
C ALA A 358 15.87 -7.36 -0.42
N GLU A 359 14.87 -6.47 -0.43
CA GLU A 359 13.97 -6.28 -1.58
C GLU A 359 14.70 -5.87 -2.87
N GLY A 360 15.89 -5.27 -2.76
CA GLY A 360 16.72 -4.86 -3.90
C GLY A 360 17.30 -6.02 -4.73
N ARG A 361 17.21 -7.27 -4.25
CA ARG A 361 17.58 -8.48 -5.03
C ARG A 361 16.50 -9.53 -4.91
N GLY A 362 15.53 -9.47 -5.83
CA GLY A 362 14.65 -10.58 -6.21
C GLY A 362 14.41 -11.60 -5.11
N ALA A 363 13.61 -11.22 -4.10
CA ALA A 363 13.13 -12.15 -3.10
C ALA A 363 12.55 -13.37 -3.82
N GLN A 364 13.13 -14.55 -3.60
CA GLN A 364 12.55 -15.79 -4.13
C GLN A 364 11.14 -15.93 -3.55
N ALA A 365 10.16 -15.97 -4.44
CA ALA A 365 8.75 -16.02 -4.07
C ALA A 365 8.49 -17.19 -3.11
N GLY A 366 7.98 -16.88 -1.92
CA GLY A 366 7.47 -17.88 -0.97
C GLY A 366 8.33 -18.15 0.26
N SER A 367 9.42 -17.41 0.49
CA SER A 367 10.27 -17.61 1.67
C SER A 367 10.58 -16.30 2.39
N PRO A 368 10.43 -16.22 3.73
CA PRO A 368 10.72 -15.00 4.49
C PRO A 368 12.21 -14.66 4.33
N VAL A 369 12.48 -13.39 4.08
CA VAL A 369 13.83 -12.89 3.84
C VAL A 369 14.61 -12.75 5.15
N VAL A 370 13.90 -12.40 6.24
CA VAL A 370 14.46 -12.29 7.59
C VAL A 370 13.66 -13.19 8.53
N SER A 371 14.33 -14.06 9.26
CA SER A 371 13.75 -14.79 10.40
C SER A 371 14.27 -14.19 11.70
N VAL A 372 13.35 -14.00 12.65
CA VAL A 372 13.64 -13.52 14.00
C VAL A 372 13.18 -14.58 14.98
N THR A 373 14.09 -15.04 15.83
CA THR A 373 13.78 -16.00 16.89
C THR A 373 14.14 -15.40 18.24
N LEU A 374 13.21 -15.45 19.18
CA LEU A 374 13.42 -15.03 20.55
C LEU A 374 13.58 -16.27 21.45
N GLY A 375 14.66 -16.32 22.21
CA GLY A 375 14.89 -17.33 23.26
C GLY A 375 15.99 -18.36 22.93
N PRO A 376 16.14 -19.40 23.79
CA PRO A 376 15.64 -19.48 25.16
C PRO A 376 16.39 -18.54 26.10
N VAL A 377 15.79 -18.17 27.24
CA VAL A 377 16.45 -17.38 28.29
C VAL A 377 17.73 -18.11 28.72
N GLY A 378 18.88 -17.51 28.48
CA GLY A 378 20.19 -18.08 28.77
C GLY A 378 21.02 -17.11 29.60
N SER A 379 21.95 -17.63 30.41
CA SER A 379 22.89 -16.82 31.19
C SER A 379 24.20 -16.58 30.43
N ASP A 380 24.16 -16.59 29.10
CA ASP A 380 25.36 -16.62 28.26
C ASP A 380 26.10 -15.27 28.30
N GLY A 381 26.92 -15.11 29.33
CA GLY A 381 27.97 -14.10 29.41
C GLY A 381 27.54 -12.68 29.76
N HIS A 382 26.28 -12.42 30.07
CA HIS A 382 25.80 -11.10 30.52
C HIS A 382 25.39 -11.14 32.00
N PRO A 383 25.72 -10.12 32.80
CA PRO A 383 25.38 -10.09 34.22
C PRO A 383 23.87 -9.94 34.38
N VAL A 384 23.20 -11.05 34.65
CA VAL A 384 21.77 -11.11 34.96
C VAL A 384 21.62 -11.12 36.48
N THR A 385 20.75 -10.26 37.01
CA THR A 385 20.33 -10.25 38.43
C THR A 385 19.07 -11.07 38.62
N ASP A 386 18.66 -11.34 39.85
CA ASP A 386 17.41 -12.08 40.12
C ASP A 386 16.16 -11.37 39.55
N GLU A 387 16.23 -10.04 39.41
CA GLU A 387 15.20 -9.16 38.87
C GLU A 387 15.27 -8.95 37.36
N THR A 388 16.31 -9.45 36.68
CA THR A 388 16.48 -9.29 35.22
C THR A 388 16.61 -10.64 34.53
N MET A 389 16.43 -10.67 33.21
CA MET A 389 16.70 -11.83 32.38
C MET A 389 17.33 -11.41 31.06
N ASP A 390 18.23 -12.23 30.52
CA ASP A 390 18.77 -12.03 29.17
C ASP A 390 17.91 -12.81 28.16
N VAL A 391 17.37 -12.06 27.19
CA VAL A 391 16.58 -12.58 26.07
C VAL A 391 17.44 -12.49 24.82
N PRO A 392 18.03 -13.60 24.35
CA PRO A 392 18.74 -13.61 23.08
C PRO A 392 17.74 -13.48 21.93
N ILE A 393 18.02 -12.54 21.04
CA ILE A 393 17.27 -12.28 19.81
C ILE A 393 18.17 -12.64 18.63
N VAL A 394 17.79 -13.69 17.92
CA VAL A 394 18.54 -14.19 16.77
C VAL A 394 17.88 -13.71 15.49
N PHE A 395 18.64 -12.99 14.68
CA PHE A 395 18.27 -12.57 13.33
C PHE A 395 19.02 -13.42 12.31
N GLU A 396 18.30 -14.02 11.39
CA GLU A 396 18.88 -14.66 10.22
C GLU A 396 18.31 -14.00 8.97
N SER A 397 19.18 -13.49 8.11
CA SER A 397 18.75 -12.80 6.89
C SER A 397 19.41 -13.41 5.66
N ARG A 398 18.58 -13.82 4.72
CA ARG A 398 19.02 -14.36 3.43
C ARG A 398 19.18 -13.23 2.42
N GLY A 399 20.38 -13.09 1.85
CA GLY A 399 20.64 -12.09 0.81
C GLY A 399 20.91 -10.67 1.31
N VAL A 400 21.04 -10.46 2.62
CA VAL A 400 21.47 -9.17 3.22
C VAL A 400 22.96 -9.26 3.59
N PRO A 401 23.89 -8.77 2.75
CA PRO A 401 25.30 -8.77 3.10
C PRO A 401 25.58 -7.71 4.18
N ARG A 402 26.42 -8.06 5.17
CA ARG A 402 26.86 -7.16 6.27
C ARG A 402 27.22 -5.75 5.79
N ARG A 403 27.97 -5.63 4.68
CA ARG A 403 28.45 -4.35 4.13
C ARG A 403 27.34 -3.41 3.65
N ARG A 404 26.14 -3.91 3.37
CA ARG A 404 25.00 -3.09 2.90
C ARG A 404 24.09 -2.65 4.04
N LEU A 405 24.21 -3.24 5.22
CA LEU A 405 23.55 -2.69 6.39
C LEU A 405 24.22 -1.36 6.73
N GLY A 406 23.46 -0.29 6.58
CA GLY A 406 23.93 1.06 6.86
C GLY A 406 24.13 1.28 8.36
N PRO A 407 24.80 2.37 8.76
CA PRO A 407 25.03 2.71 10.16
C PRO A 407 23.75 2.76 11.01
N THR A 408 22.62 3.14 10.39
CA THR A 408 21.30 3.19 11.01
C THR A 408 20.74 1.83 11.40
N ALA A 409 21.07 0.77 10.67
CA ALA A 409 20.67 -0.60 11.01
C ALA A 409 21.49 -1.13 12.19
N TRP A 410 22.81 -0.87 12.18
CA TRP A 410 23.70 -1.25 13.27
C TRP A 410 23.40 -0.49 14.56
N SER A 411 23.07 0.80 14.49
CA SER A 411 22.66 1.57 15.66
C SER A 411 21.27 1.16 16.18
N ALA A 412 20.39 0.66 15.31
CA ALA A 412 19.13 0.05 15.74
C ALA A 412 19.36 -1.27 16.48
N LEU A 413 20.22 -2.15 15.95
CA LEU A 413 20.62 -3.38 16.66
C LEU A 413 21.28 -3.09 18.01
N GLN A 414 22.14 -2.08 18.08
CA GLN A 414 22.80 -1.66 19.33
C GLN A 414 21.82 -1.14 20.39
N ARG A 415 20.67 -0.57 19.98
CA ARG A 415 19.61 -0.15 20.91
C ARG A 415 18.82 -1.30 21.51
N ILE A 416 18.85 -2.48 20.89
CA ILE A 416 18.29 -3.71 21.44
C ILE A 416 19.21 -4.19 22.57
N GLY A 417 20.51 -4.22 22.29
CA GLY A 417 21.57 -4.52 23.26
C GLY A 417 22.87 -4.92 22.58
N PRO A 418 23.85 -5.45 23.34
CA PRO A 418 25.10 -5.96 22.77
C PRO A 418 24.81 -7.05 21.75
N TYR A 419 25.48 -7.00 20.60
CA TYR A 419 25.26 -7.99 19.55
C TYR A 419 26.57 -8.58 19.04
N THR A 420 26.48 -9.82 18.58
CA THR A 420 27.52 -10.49 17.80
C THR A 420 26.95 -10.81 16.42
N ASP A 421 27.81 -10.76 15.41
CA ASP A 421 27.39 -11.09 14.06
C ASP A 421 28.37 -12.05 13.40
N SER A 422 27.83 -12.93 12.57
CA SER A 422 28.58 -13.84 11.73
C SER A 422 27.89 -14.02 10.39
N VAL A 423 28.67 -14.34 9.36
CA VAL A 423 28.13 -14.66 8.04
C VAL A 423 28.44 -16.13 7.77
N ARG A 424 27.40 -16.95 7.61
CA ARG A 424 27.52 -18.38 7.28
C ARG A 424 26.68 -18.66 6.04
N ASP A 425 27.28 -19.29 5.03
CA ASP A 425 26.59 -19.69 3.79
C ASP A 425 25.80 -18.56 3.09
N GLY A 426 26.31 -17.33 3.18
CA GLY A 426 25.64 -16.14 2.59
C GLY A 426 24.41 -15.65 3.37
N VAL A 427 24.13 -16.25 4.52
CA VAL A 427 23.15 -15.79 5.52
C VAL A 427 23.89 -14.95 6.56
N LEU A 428 23.39 -13.75 6.81
CA LEU A 428 23.86 -12.95 7.94
C LEU A 428 23.09 -13.38 9.18
N HIS A 429 23.84 -13.84 10.18
CA HIS A 429 23.35 -14.29 11.48
C HIS A 429 23.80 -13.28 12.54
N VAL A 430 22.85 -12.61 13.18
CA VAL A 430 23.10 -11.63 14.25
C VAL A 430 22.44 -12.13 15.52
N VAL A 431 23.18 -12.19 16.62
CA VAL A 431 22.64 -12.50 17.94
C VAL A 431 22.75 -11.24 18.78
N ALA A 432 21.60 -10.65 19.13
CA ALA A 432 21.53 -9.53 20.05
C ALA A 432 21.08 -10.02 21.42
N HIS A 433 21.81 -9.65 22.46
CA HIS A 433 21.48 -9.95 23.85
C HIS A 433 20.71 -8.79 24.45
N CYS A 434 19.60 -9.09 25.10
CA CYS A 434 18.64 -8.10 25.56
C CYS A 434 18.34 -8.33 27.03
N VAL A 435 18.88 -7.48 27.89
CA VAL A 435 18.56 -7.53 29.33
C VAL A 435 17.22 -6.85 29.54
N VAL A 436 16.27 -7.57 30.12
CA VAL A 436 14.90 -7.12 30.41
C VAL A 436 14.52 -7.43 31.85
N ASP A 437 13.58 -6.66 32.41
CA ASP A 437 13.10 -6.87 33.76
C ASP A 437 12.21 -8.12 33.85
N ARG A 438 12.48 -8.94 34.87
CA ARG A 438 11.70 -10.12 35.20
C ARG A 438 10.46 -9.68 35.98
N HIS A 439 9.27 -9.80 35.40
CA HIS A 439 8.05 -9.55 36.15
C HIS A 439 7.86 -10.65 37.22
N PRO A 440 7.41 -10.31 38.45
CA PRO A 440 7.38 -11.21 39.62
C PRO A 440 6.28 -12.29 39.57
N SER A 441 6.00 -12.88 38.40
CA SER A 441 4.96 -13.92 38.24
C SER A 441 5.41 -15.13 37.42
N MET A 442 6.71 -15.39 37.35
CA MET A 442 7.23 -16.71 36.95
C MET A 442 7.39 -17.62 38.15
#